data_AF-A0A821UL00-F1
#
_entry.id   AF-A0A821UL00-F1
#
_cell.length_a   1.000
_cell.length_b   1.000
_cell.length_c   1.000
_cell.angle_alpha   90.00
_cell.angle_beta   90.00
_cell.angle_gamma   90.00
#
_symmetry.space_group_name_H-M   'P 1'
#
loop_
_entity.id
_entity.type
_entity.pdbx_description
1 polymer ?
#
loop_
_entity_poly.entity_id
_entity_poly.type
_entity_poly.pdbx_seq_one_letter_code
_entity_poly.pdbx_strand_id
1 'polypeptide(L)' 'MKYATYEEFLDSQVTRLDLSYLEDEELARQLVELGYRGSGEVIKREEFYSRKA' A
#
# COMPACT_ATOMS: atom_id res chain seq x y z
N MET A 1 -13.99 6.00 -0.81
CA MET A 1 -12.76 5.19 -0.95
C MET A 1 -13.12 3.75 -1.32
N LYS A 2 -12.39 3.11 -2.24
CA LYS A 2 -12.64 1.73 -2.70
C LYS A 2 -12.21 0.66 -1.66
N TYR A 3 -11.30 1.01 -0.76
CA TYR A 3 -10.71 0.10 0.24
C TYR A 3 -11.25 0.40 1.63
N ALA A 4 -11.50 -0.64 2.44
CA ALA A 4 -12.05 -0.53 3.78
C ALA A 4 -10.97 -0.13 4.80
N THR A 5 -9.75 -0.60 4.63
CA THR A 5 -8.61 -0.28 5.50
C THR A 5 -7.46 0.32 4.70
N TYR A 6 -6.51 0.91 5.42
CA TYR A 6 -5.30 1.42 4.80
C TYR A 6 -4.42 0.26 4.31
N GLU A 7 -4.41 -0.86 5.03
CA GLU A 7 -3.73 -2.10 4.65
C GLU A 7 -4.27 -2.65 3.33
N GLU A 8 -5.59 -2.73 3.15
CA GLU A 8 -6.20 -3.13 1.87
C GLU A 8 -5.82 -2.20 0.70
N PHE A 9 -5.64 -0.90 0.99
CA PHE A 9 -5.14 0.05 0.00
C PHE A 9 -3.68 -0.22 -0.35
N LEU A 10 -2.80 -0.48 0.63
CA LEU A 10 -1.41 -0.84 0.38
C LEU A 10 -1.30 -2.17 -0.39
N ASP A 11 -2.06 -3.18 0.02
CA ASP A 11 -2.10 -4.50 -0.63
C ASP A 11 -2.56 -4.40 -2.09
N SER A 12 -3.47 -3.46 -2.40
CA SER A 12 -3.90 -3.22 -3.78
C SER A 12 -2.79 -2.71 -4.70
N GLN A 13 -1.68 -2.22 -4.13
CA GLN A 13 -0.50 -1.73 -4.85
C GLN A 13 0.66 -2.73 -4.85
N VAL A 14 0.60 -3.76 -3.99
CA VAL A 14 1.55 -4.87 -3.96
C VAL A 14 1.24 -5.83 -5.11
N THR A 15 2.27 -6.20 -5.87
CA THR A 15 2.15 -7.15 -6.98
C THR A 15 2.68 -8.53 -6.58
N ARG A 16 2.29 -9.57 -7.33
CA ARG A 16 2.86 -10.92 -7.13
C ARG A 16 4.38 -10.96 -7.28
N LEU A 17 4.95 -10.07 -8.11
CA LEU A 17 6.39 -9.98 -8.30
C LEU A 17 7.09 -9.49 -7.02
N ASP A 18 6.48 -8.56 -6.28
CA ASP A 18 7.01 -8.08 -5.00
C ASP A 18 7.11 -9.23 -4.00
N LEU A 19 6.03 -10.00 -3.88
CA LEU A 19 5.98 -11.14 -2.98
C LEU A 19 6.96 -12.24 -3.38
N SER A 20 7.25 -12.41 -4.69
CA SER A 20 8.26 -13.38 -5.14
C SER A 20 9.70 -12.98 -4.84
N TYR A 21 9.98 -11.68 -4.64
CA TYR A 21 11.32 -11.19 -4.32
C TYR A 21 11.52 -10.93 -2.83
N LEU A 22 10.47 -10.43 -2.16
CA LEU A 22 10.52 -10.04 -0.76
C LEU A 22 10.12 -11.19 0.17
N GLU A 23 9.27 -12.11 -0.31
CA GLU A 23 8.67 -13.21 0.46
C GLU A 23 7.93 -12.77 1.74
N ASP A 24 7.79 -11.45 1.94
CA ASP A 24 7.21 -10.80 3.10
C ASP A 24 6.25 -9.68 2.64
N GLU A 25 4.98 -9.85 2.99
CA GLU A 25 3.90 -8.93 2.65
C GLU A 25 3.98 -7.62 3.43
N GLU A 26 4.44 -7.65 4.68
CA GLU A 26 4.62 -6.45 5.49
C GLU A 26 5.75 -5.58 4.94
N LEU A 27 6.86 -6.21 4.54
CA LEU A 27 7.96 -5.52 3.86
C LEU A 27 7.49 -4.89 2.53
N ALA A 28 6.68 -5.62 1.75
CA ALA A 28 6.10 -5.09 0.51
C ALA A 28 5.21 -3.87 0.77
N ARG A 29 4.35 -3.91 1.80
CA ARG A 29 3.51 -2.78 2.22
C ARG A 29 4.34 -1.57 2.64
N GLN A 30 5.42 -1.77 3.39
CA GLN A 30 6.33 -0.70 3.80
C GLN A 30 6.97 0.00 2.59
N LEU A 31 7.38 -0.77 1.57
CA LEU A 31 7.94 -0.20 0.34
C LEU A 31 6.91 0.62 -0.45
N VAL A 32 5.63 0.20 -0.43
CA VAL A 32 4.53 0.97 -1.01
C VAL A 32 4.30 2.26 -0.23
N GLU A 33 4.24 2.18 1.10
CA GLU A 33 4.03 3.34 1.97
C GLU A 33 5.17 4.37 1.88
N LEU A 34 6.40 3.91 1.64
CA LEU A 34 7.55 4.78 1.41
C LEU A 34 7.63 5.32 -0.03
N GLY A 35 6.77 4.85 -0.95
CA GLY A 35 6.78 5.26 -2.36
C GLY A 35 7.89 4.66 -3.21
N TYR A 36 8.59 3.65 -2.69
CA TYR A 36 9.58 2.89 -3.48
C TYR A 36 8.93 1.85 -4.39
N ARG A 37 7.68 1.46 -4.09
CA ARG A 37 6.85 0.58 -4.91
C ARG A 37 5.41 1.07 -4.99
N GLY A 38 4.68 0.57 -5.98
CA GLY A 38 3.30 0.98 -6.28
C GLY A 38 3.24 1.91 -7.49
N SER A 39 2.10 1.94 -8.17
CA SER A 39 1.87 2.74 -9.38
C SER A 39 1.20 4.09 -9.09
N GLY A 40 1.03 4.44 -7.81
CA GLY A 40 0.20 5.54 -7.35
C GLY A 40 0.91 6.59 -6.50
N GLU A 41 0.16 7.64 -6.20
CA GLU A 41 0.52 8.70 -5.26
C GLU A 41 0.67 8.12 -3.85
N VAL A 42 1.76 8.46 -3.14
CA VAL A 42 1.96 8.06 -1.74
C VAL A 42 0.96 8.83 -0.88
N ILE A 43 -0.10 8.15 -0.46
CA ILE A 43 -1.09 8.69 0.47
C ILE A 43 -0.74 8.16 1.86
N LYS A 44 -0.50 9.06 2.82
CA LYS A 44 -0.24 8.66 4.21
C LYS A 44 -1.52 8.16 4.87
N ARG A 45 -1.40 7.29 5.89
CA ARG A 45 -2.54 6.74 6.65
C ARG A 45 -3.55 7.80 7.09
N GLU A 46 -3.08 8.89 7.68
CA GLU A 46 -3.93 10.00 8.16
C GLU A 46 -4.74 10.63 7.02
N GLU A 47 -4.09 10.81 5.87
CA GLU A 47 -4.71 11.35 4.67
C GLU A 47 -5.71 10.36 4.05
N PHE A 48 -5.40 9.06 4.05
CA PHE A 48 -6.33 8.02 3.61
C PHE A 48 -7.64 8.06 4.39
N TYR A 49 -7.58 8.15 5.73
CA TYR A 49 -8.78 8.26 6.56
C TYR A 49 -9.47 9.62 6.44
N SER A 50 -8.70 10.70 6.27
CA SER A 50 -9.28 12.05 6.03
C SER A 50 -10.06 12.12 4.71
N ARG A 51 -9.59 11.45 3.65
CA ARG A 51 -10.28 11.34 2.36
C ARG A 51 -11.42 10.29 2.37
N LYS A 52 -11.54 9.49 3.43
CA LYS A 52 -12.61 8.49 3.61
C LYS A 52 -13.82 9.06 4.36
N ALA A 53 -13.60 10.04 5.24
CA ALA A 53 -14.64 10.84 5.89
C ALA A 53 -15.41 11.71 4.88
#